data_AF-A0A424XVN1-F1
#
_entry.id   AF-A0A424XVN1-F1
#
_cell.length_a   1.000
_cell.length_b   1.000
_cell.length_c   1.000
_cell.angle_alpha   90.00
_cell.angle_beta   90.00
_cell.angle_gamma   90.00
#
_symmetry.space_group_name_H-M   'P 1'
#
loop_
_entity.id
_entity.type
_entity.pdbx_description
1 polymer ?
#
loop_
_entity_poly.entity_id
_entity_poly.type
_entity_poly.pdbx_seq_one_letter_code
_entity_poly.pdbx_strand_id
1 'polypeptide(L)'
;MGQARFDEQNKAISVPQWLFFSKKIPLSEIKSKAEQIESSGGSKVYKMTVAGDFGQEEIAFDNYESYATFIYEYQKAMLSA
;
A
#
# COMPACT_ATOMS: atom_id res chain seq x y z
N MET A 1 -9.45 10.71 3.83
CA MET A 1 -9.51 9.31 3.38
C MET A 1 -8.51 8.54 4.22
N GLY A 2 -8.84 7.34 4.70
CA GLY A 2 -7.92 6.58 5.54
C GLY A 2 -6.63 6.27 4.78
N GLN A 3 -5.49 6.28 5.46
CA GLN A 3 -4.24 5.77 4.88
C GLN A 3 -4.25 4.24 4.93
N ALA A 4 -3.73 3.59 3.88
CA ALA A 4 -3.55 2.14 3.92
C ALA A 4 -2.60 1.76 5.06
N ARG A 5 -2.88 0.63 5.72
CA ARG A 5 -2.11 0.16 6.87
C ARG A 5 -1.65 -1.26 6.65
N PHE A 6 -0.49 -1.56 7.21
CA PHE A 6 0.00 -2.92 7.24
C PHE A 6 -0.60 -3.67 8.44
N ASP A 7 -1.15 -4.86 8.20
CA ASP A 7 -1.68 -5.77 9.23
C ASP A 7 -0.68 -6.91 9.42
N GLU A 8 0.31 -6.70 10.30
CA GLU A 8 1.39 -7.67 10.57
C GLU A 8 0.84 -9.02 11.04
N GLN A 9 -0.26 -9.03 11.80
CA GLN A 9 -0.84 -10.26 12.34
C GLN A 9 -1.43 -11.16 11.25
N ASN A 10 -2.09 -10.56 10.25
CA ASN A 10 -2.73 -11.30 9.16
C ASN A 10 -1.88 -11.37 7.89
N LYS A 11 -0.63 -10.85 7.90
CA LYS A 11 0.24 -10.70 6.73
C LYS A 11 -0.52 -10.11 5.53
N ALA A 12 -1.23 -9.01 5.77
CA ALA A 12 -2.10 -8.40 4.77
C ALA A 12 -1.96 -6.87 4.76
N ILE A 13 -2.23 -6.26 3.61
CA ILE A 13 -2.41 -4.81 3.49
C ILE A 13 -3.89 -4.49 3.68
N SER A 14 -4.22 -3.59 4.60
CA SER A 14 -5.57 -3.06 4.75
C SER A 14 -5.68 -1.71 4.06
N VAL A 15 -6.39 -1.69 2.93
CA VAL A 15 -6.67 -0.47 2.17
C VAL A 15 -8.08 0.01 2.48
N PRO A 16 -8.26 1.19 3.07
CA PRO A 16 -9.59 1.74 3.35
C PRO A 16 -10.30 2.08 2.05
N GLN A 17 -11.53 1.59 1.92
CA GLN A 17 -12.45 1.84 0.83
C GLN A 17 -13.56 2.79 1.30
N TRP A 18 -14.47 3.12 0.38
CA TRP A 18 -15.62 3.97 0.68
C TRP A 18 -16.56 3.30 1.70
N LEU A 19 -17.28 4.11 2.50
CA LEU A 19 -18.29 3.67 3.46
C LEU A 19 -17.81 2.64 4.52
N PHE A 20 -16.68 2.90 5.19
CA PHE A 20 -16.12 2.07 6.29
C PHE A 20 -15.65 0.67 5.90
N PHE A 21 -15.75 0.28 4.64
CA PHE A 21 -15.17 -0.97 4.17
C PHE A 21 -13.66 -0.84 4.09
N SER A 22 -12.92 -1.86 4.50
CA SER A 22 -11.50 -1.98 4.22
C SER A 22 -11.25 -3.24 3.42
N LYS A 23 -10.54 -3.08 2.30
CA LYS A 23 -10.08 -4.21 1.50
C LYS A 23 -8.82 -4.74 2.16
N LYS A 24 -8.88 -5.98 2.65
CA LYS A 24 -7.68 -6.70 3.10
C LYS A 24 -7.11 -7.47 1.92
N ILE A 25 -5.85 -7.20 1.63
CA ILE A 25 -5.10 -7.81 0.54
C ILE A 25 -4.01 -8.68 1.17
N PRO A 26 -4.15 -10.02 1.16
CA PRO A 26 -3.12 -10.92 1.66
C PRO A 26 -1.82 -10.74 0.88
N LEU A 27 -0.68 -10.69 1.57
CA LEU A 27 0.63 -10.56 0.92
C LEU A 27 0.92 -11.72 -0.04
N SER A 28 0.43 -12.92 0.27
CA SER A 28 0.58 -14.11 -0.58
C SER A 28 -0.08 -13.99 -1.95
N GLU A 29 -1.07 -13.11 -2.10
CA GLU A 29 -1.76 -12.89 -3.36
C GLU A 29 -1.11 -11.79 -4.21
N ILE A 30 -0.17 -11.02 -3.63
CA ILE A 30 0.52 -9.92 -4.34
C ILE A 30 1.62 -10.52 -5.21
N LYS A 31 1.49 -10.34 -6.52
CA LYS A 31 2.43 -10.85 -7.53
C LYS A 31 3.41 -9.79 -8.01
N SER A 32 2.98 -8.53 -8.03
CA SER A 32 3.84 -7.42 -8.42
C SER A 32 3.50 -6.16 -7.65
N LYS A 33 4.50 -5.28 -7.58
CA LYS A 33 4.35 -3.91 -7.09
C LYS A 33 4.99 -2.93 -8.07
N ALA A 34 4.42 -1.75 -8.17
CA ALA A 34 4.98 -0.61 -8.87
C ALA A 34 4.98 0.60 -7.94
N GLU A 35 6.11 1.29 -7.87
CA GLU A 35 6.30 2.49 -7.06
C GLU A 35 6.36 3.69 -8.01
N GLN A 36 5.60 4.74 -7.72
CA GLN A 36 5.54 5.93 -8.55
C GLN A 36 5.57 7.19 -7.69
N ILE A 37 6.37 8.17 -8.10
CA ILE A 37 6.43 9.49 -7.47
C ILE A 37 5.99 10.51 -8.50
N GLU A 38 4.84 11.13 -8.27
CA GLU A 38 4.30 12.18 -9.14
C GLU A 38 4.58 13.55 -8.51
N SER A 39 4.99 14.51 -9.35
CA SER A 39 5.07 15.91 -8.95
C SER A 39 3.89 16.66 -9.58
N SER A 40 2.95 17.10 -8.75
CA SER A 40 1.77 17.84 -9.19
C SER A 40 1.66 19.15 -8.42
N GLY A 41 1.71 20.28 -9.12
CA GLY A 41 1.47 21.61 -8.54
C GLY A 41 2.41 22.04 -7.41
N GLY A 42 3.64 21.52 -7.36
CA GLY A 42 4.61 21.82 -6.29
C GLY A 42 4.53 20.86 -5.09
N SER A 43 3.56 19.95 -5.07
CA SER A 43 3.47 18.85 -4.10
C SER A 43 3.92 17.53 -4.74
N LYS A 44 4.57 16.68 -3.93
CA LYS A 44 4.93 15.31 -4.33
C LYS A 44 3.87 14.36 -3.81
N VAL A 45 3.31 13.54 -4.70
CA VAL A 45 2.41 12.45 -4.35
C VAL A 45 3.17 11.15 -4.54
N TYR A 46 3.22 10.35 -3.50
CA TYR A 46 3.90 9.06 -3.52
C TYR A 46 2.84 7.97 -3.68
N LYS A 47 3.02 7.07 -4.64
CA LYS A 47 2.05 6.03 -4.95
C LYS A 47 2.72 4.67 -4.96
N MET A 48 2.03 3.68 -4.43
CA MET A 48 2.39 2.28 -4.55
C MET A 48 1.19 1.53 -5.11
N THR A 49 1.38 0.89 -6.25
CA THR A 49 0.39 0.04 -6.89
C THR A 49 0.75 -1.41 -6.64
N VAL A 50 -0.15 -2.19 -6.06
CA VAL A 50 -0.01 -3.63 -5.90
C VAL A 50 -0.96 -4.35 -6.85
N ALA A 51 -0.46 -5.41 -7.49
CA ALA A 51 -1.27 -6.24 -8.37
C ALA A 51 -1.09 -7.73 -8.03
N GLY A 52 -2.19 -8.47 -8.17
CA GLY A 52 -2.27 -9.85 -7.73
C GLY A 52 -3.57 -10.52 -8.17
N ASP A 53 -3.90 -11.63 -7.51
CA ASP A 53 -5.14 -12.38 -7.79
C ASP A 53 -6.40 -11.61 -7.38
N PHE A 54 -6.26 -10.62 -6.49
CA PHE A 54 -7.30 -9.67 -6.08
C PHE A 54 -7.47 -8.48 -7.05
N GLY A 55 -6.78 -8.49 -8.19
CA GLY A 55 -6.73 -7.37 -9.13
C GLY A 55 -5.63 -6.37 -8.80
N GLN A 56 -5.87 -5.09 -9.08
CA GLN A 56 -4.92 -4.00 -8.88
C GLN A 56 -5.45 -3.00 -7.85
N GLU A 57 -4.60 -2.53 -6.95
CA GLU A 57 -4.92 -1.52 -5.95
C GLU A 57 -3.83 -0.45 -5.92
N GLU A 58 -4.23 0.82 -6.00
CA GLU A 58 -3.33 1.97 -5.87
C GLU A 58 -3.44 2.55 -4.45
N ILE A 59 -2.28 2.72 -3.81
CA ILE A 59 -2.16 3.30 -2.48
C ILE A 59 -1.38 4.62 -2.63
N ALA A 60 -2.05 5.73 -2.34
CA ALA A 60 -1.45 7.06 -2.39
C ALA A 60 -1.09 7.57 -1.00
N PHE A 61 0.06 8.23 -0.90
CA PHE A 61 0.59 8.86 0.29
C PHE A 61 0.85 10.34 -0.01
N ASP A 62 0.46 11.17 0.93
CA ASP A 62 0.57 12.64 0.89
C ASP A 62 1.94 13.14 1.38
N ASN A 63 2.74 12.27 2.01
CA ASN A 63 4.07 12.60 2.52
C ASN A 63 5.05 11.42 2.39
N TYR A 64 6.34 11.75 2.31
CA TYR A 64 7.41 10.77 2.09
C TYR A 64 7.61 9.83 3.29
N GLU A 65 7.47 10.33 4.52
CA GLU A 65 7.71 9.55 5.74
C GLU A 65 6.71 8.39 5.89
N SER A 66 5.43 8.66 5.61
CA SER A 66 4.37 7.65 5.61
C SER A 66 4.59 6.63 4.49
N TYR A 67 4.99 7.09 3.31
CA TYR A 67 5.36 6.21 2.20
C TYR A 67 6.54 5.30 2.55
N ALA A 68 7.64 5.87 3.06
CA ALA A 68 8.84 5.13 3.40
C ALA A 68 8.60 4.10 4.49
N THR A 69 7.85 4.48 5.54
CA THR A 69 7.45 3.57 6.61
C THR A 69 6.63 2.40 6.07
N PHE A 70 5.63 2.69 5.23
CA PHE A 70 4.79 1.65 4.63
C PHE A 70 5.58 0.69 3.74
N ILE A 71 6.46 1.21 2.88
CA ILE A 71 7.31 0.39 2.02
C ILE A 71 8.24 -0.50 2.85
N TYR A 72 8.81 0.05 3.93
CA TYR A 72 9.67 -0.72 4.82
C TYR A 72 8.92 -1.86 5.50
N GLU A 73 7.74 -1.59 6.08
CA GLU A 73 6.90 -2.62 6.69
C GLU A 73 6.48 -3.69 5.68
N TYR A 74 6.10 -3.29 4.47
CA TYR A 74 5.78 -4.19 3.37
C TYR A 74 6.96 -5.10 3.02
N GLN A 75 8.17 -4.56 2.83
CA GLN A 75 9.35 -5.34 2.49
C GLN A 75 9.75 -6.28 3.62
N LYS A 76 9.74 -5.79 4.87
CA LYS A 76 10.00 -6.60 6.07
C LYS A 76 9.04 -7.80 6.12
N ALA A 77 7.76 -7.56 5.87
CA ALA A 77 6.76 -8.61 5.92
C ALA A 77 6.92 -9.65 4.79
N MET A 78 7.22 -9.20 3.56
CA MET A 78 7.52 -10.09 2.43
C MET A 78 8.76 -10.97 2.65
N LEU A 79 9.77 -10.46 3.36
CA LEU A 79 10.97 -11.24 3.74
C LEU A 79 10.70 -12.25 4.88
N SER A 80 9.66 -12.01 5.67
CA SER A 80 9.22 -12.88 6.77
C SER A 80 8.11 -13.88 6.38
N ALA A 81 7.66 -13.84 5.13
CA ALA A 81 6.64 -14.72 4.55
C ALA A 81 7.30 -15.87 3.81
#